data_AF-A0A645H1X9-F1
#
_entry.id   AF-A0A645H1X9-F1
#
_cell.length_a   1.000
_cell.length_b   1.000
_cell.length_c   1.000
_cell.angle_alpha   90.00
_cell.angle_beta   90.00
_cell.angle_gamma   90.00
#
_symmetry.space_group_name_H-M   'P 1'
#
loop_
_entity.id
_entity.type
_entity.pdbx_description
1 polymer ?
#
loop_
_entity_poly.entity_id
_entity_poly.type
_entity_poly.pdbx_seq_one_letter_code
_entity_poly.pdbx_strand_id
1 'polypeptide(L)'
;MEDSALANITVSDNGQGFTVQQLEELNKTLPLEEKAHHIGLANVMRRFQLLYGDGLAVAFANNREGGAKIELFLPLQTAIKGGKSQ
;
A
#
# COMPACT_ATOMS: atom_id res chain seq x y z
N MET A 1 -20.87 -12.12 -3.39
CA MET A 1 -19.69 -11.27 -3.19
C MET A 1 -19.59 -10.42 -4.43
N GLU A 2 -19.78 -9.11 -4.31
CA GLU A 2 -19.60 -8.22 -5.46
C GLU A 2 -18.10 -8.10 -5.72
N ASP A 3 -17.68 -8.44 -6.95
CA ASP A 3 -16.31 -8.17 -7.43
C ASP A 3 -16.16 -6.65 -7.56
N SER A 4 -15.83 -5.99 -6.46
CA SER A 4 -15.50 -4.57 -6.45
C SER A 4 -14.17 -4.37 -7.17
N ALA A 5 -14.15 -3.48 -8.17
CA ALA A 5 -12.94 -3.19 -8.91
C ALA A 5 -11.86 -2.61 -7.98
N LEU A 6 -10.63 -3.12 -8.10
CA LEU A 6 -9.48 -2.65 -7.34
C LEU A 6 -8.54 -1.85 -8.24
N ALA A 7 -7.99 -0.75 -7.71
CA ALA A 7 -6.83 -0.10 -8.28
C ALA A 7 -5.57 -0.73 -7.70
N ASN A 8 -4.59 -1.08 -8.55
CA ASN A 8 -3.24 -1.43 -8.14
C ASN A 8 -2.30 -0.26 -8.40
N ILE A 9 -1.65 0.24 -7.35
CA ILE A 9 -0.55 1.20 -7.44
C ILE A 9 0.73 0.47 -7.07
N THR A 10 1.66 0.38 -8.01
CA THR A 10 2.98 -0.21 -7.79
C THR A 10 4.04 0.89 -7.78
N VAL A 11 4.87 0.89 -6.73
CA VAL A 11 6.05 1.77 -6.62
C VAL A 11 7.30 0.89 -6.61
N SER A 12 8.33 1.29 -7.34
CA SER A 12 9.58 0.55 -7.42
C SER A 12 10.78 1.47 -7.48
N ASP A 13 11.88 1.02 -6.87
CA ASP A 13 13.21 1.61 -7.02
C ASP A 13 14.23 0.57 -7.49
N ASN A 14 15.43 1.04 -7.79
CA ASN A 14 16.59 0.25 -8.21
C ASN A 14 17.69 0.22 -7.11
N GLY A 15 17.32 0.44 -5.85
CA GLY A 15 18.24 0.44 -4.73
C GLY A 15 18.60 -0.97 -4.25
N GLN A 16 19.03 -1.10 -2.99
CA GLN A 16 19.34 -2.42 -2.40
C GLN A 16 18.09 -3.26 -2.12
N GLY A 17 16.91 -2.64 -2.03
CA GLY A 17 15.68 -3.30 -1.58
C GLY A 17 15.68 -3.63 -0.09
N PHE A 18 14.80 -4.55 0.29
CA PHE A 18 14.61 -5.01 1.66
C PHE A 18 15.42 -6.29 1.94
N THR A 19 15.86 -6.47 3.19
CA THR A 19 16.35 -7.78 3.65
C THR A 19 15.18 -8.77 3.79
N VAL A 20 15.49 -10.07 3.85
CA VAL A 20 14.48 -11.11 4.09
C VAL A 20 13.70 -10.86 5.37
N GLN A 21 14.40 -10.48 6.45
CA GLN A 21 13.79 -10.17 7.74
C GLN A 21 12.87 -8.95 7.67
N GLN A 22 13.28 -7.91 6.94
CA GLN A 22 12.43 -6.74 6.71
C GLN A 22 11.17 -7.12 5.92
N LEU A 23 11.29 -7.93 4.87
CA LEU A 23 10.12 -8.40 4.10
C LEU A 23 9.16 -9.23 4.96
N GLU A 24 9.69 -10.10 5.82
CA GLU A 24 8.86 -10.86 6.75
C GLU A 24 8.13 -9.96 7.74
N GLU A 25 8.79 -8.97 8.33
CA GLU A 25 8.16 -8.03 9.26
C GLU A 25 7.08 -7.19 8.56
N LEU A 26 7.43 -6.60 7.40
CA LEU A 26 6.57 -5.70 6.64
C LEU A 26 5.31 -6.38 6.10
N ASN A 27 5.40 -7.66 5.72
CA ASN A 27 4.26 -8.41 5.21
C ASN A 27 3.46 -9.14 6.31
N LYS A 28 3.98 -9.26 7.55
CA LYS A 28 3.23 -9.78 8.69
C LYS A 28 2.29 -8.74 9.28
N THR A 29 2.77 -7.50 9.41
CA THR A 29 2.01 -6.41 10.02
C THR A 29 2.30 -5.11 9.29
N LEU A 30 1.24 -4.35 8.96
CA LEU A 30 1.40 -3.02 8.37
C LEU A 30 2.27 -2.14 9.29
N PRO A 31 3.32 -1.48 8.78
CA PRO A 31 4.22 -0.67 9.57
C PRO A 31 3.54 0.66 9.92
N LEU A 32 2.69 0.68 10.94
CA LEU A 32 1.95 1.88 11.35
C LEU A 32 2.69 2.71 12.42
N GLU A 33 3.72 2.13 13.04
CA GLU A 33 4.51 2.79 14.08
C GLU A 33 5.76 3.47 13.51
N GLU A 34 6.05 4.66 14.02
CA GLU A 34 7.25 5.41 13.69
C GLU A 34 8.48 4.81 14.38
N LYS A 35 9.10 3.80 13.77
CA LYS A 35 10.47 3.42 14.14
C LYS A 35 11.44 4.49 13.62
N ALA A 36 12.41 4.89 14.44
CA ALA A 36 13.31 6.04 14.22
C ALA A 36 14.00 6.09 12.83
N HIS A 37 14.13 4.96 12.12
CA HIS A 37 14.75 4.88 10.80
C HIS A 37 13.77 4.86 9.61
N HIS A 38 12.45 4.75 9.82
CA HIS A 38 11.46 4.54 8.75
C HIS A 38 10.17 5.38 8.87
N ILE A 39 10.28 6.61 9.37
CA ILE A 39 9.16 7.55 9.59
C ILE A 39 8.33 7.78 8.31
N GLY A 40 8.98 7.79 7.13
CA GLY A 40 8.31 8.04 5.85
C GLY A 40 7.29 6.97 5.48
N LEU A 41 7.68 5.69 5.53
CA LEU A 41 6.80 4.58 5.18
C LEU A 41 5.62 4.47 6.16
N ALA A 42 5.89 4.64 7.45
CA ALA A 42 4.85 4.57 8.48
C ALA A 42 3.78 5.64 8.29
N ASN A 43 4.20 6.87 7.96
CA ASN A 43 3.27 7.96 7.67
C ASN A 43 2.38 7.68 6.46
N VAL A 44 2.94 7.13 5.39
CA VAL A 44 2.18 6.77 4.19
C VAL A 44 1.16 5.67 4.51
N MET A 45 1.60 4.58 5.14
CA MET A 45 0.72 3.46 5.48
C MET A 45 -0.38 3.87 6.45
N ARG A 46 -0.07 4.71 7.44
CA ARG A 46 -1.07 5.26 8.35
C ARG A 46 -2.15 6.07 7.62
N ARG A 47 -1.76 6.90 6.63
CA ARG A 47 -2.73 7.68 5.84
C ARG A 47 -3.61 6.78 4.98
N PHE A 48 -3.05 5.77 4.33
CA PHE A 48 -3.85 4.81 3.57
C PHE A 48 -4.81 4.03 4.48
N GLN A 49 -4.36 3.60 5.67
CA GLN A 49 -5.23 2.93 6.64
C GLN A 49 -6.39 3.83 7.10
N LEU A 50 -6.16 5.13 7.31
CA LEU A 50 -7.21 6.07 7.69
C LEU A 50 -8.24 6.31 6.56
N LEU A 51 -7.80 6.27 5.30
CA LEU A 51 -8.65 6.56 4.14
C LEU A 51 -9.43 5.33 3.66
N TYR A 52 -8.81 4.15 3.68
CA TYR A 52 -9.35 2.94 3.08
C TYR A 52 -9.67 1.82 4.08
N GLY A 53 -9.22 1.95 5.33
CA GLY A 53 -9.47 0.96 6.39
C GLY A 53 -9.06 -0.44 5.94
N ASP A 54 -9.95 -1.41 6.18
CA ASP A 54 -9.75 -2.82 5.83
C ASP A 54 -9.80 -3.10 4.31
N GLY A 55 -10.15 -2.10 3.50
CA GLY A 55 -10.08 -2.19 2.04
C GLY A 55 -8.66 -2.08 1.48
N LEU A 56 -7.70 -1.61 2.28
CA LEU A 56 -6.29 -1.54 1.88
C LEU A 56 -5.63 -2.92 1.97
N ALA A 57 -5.01 -3.36 0.88
CA ALA A 57 -4.02 -4.44 0.93
C ALA A 57 -2.67 -3.95 0.40
N VAL A 58 -1.58 -4.38 1.05
CA VAL A 58 -0.22 -3.97 0.70
C VAL A 58 0.68 -5.19 0.65
N ALA A 59 1.54 -5.26 -0.37
CA ALA A 59 2.58 -6.27 -0.49
C ALA A 59 3.94 -5.60 -0.68
N PHE A 60 4.93 -6.06 0.08
CA PHE A 60 6.32 -5.64 -0.02
C PHE A 60 7.15 -6.77 -0.65
N ALA A 61 7.96 -6.42 -1.64
CA ALA A 61 8.84 -7.36 -2.33
C ALA A 61 10.12 -6.65 -2.78
N ASN A 62 11.07 -7.42 -3.32
CA ASN A 62 12.17 -6.89 -4.11
C ASN A 62 11.95 -7.25 -5.59
N ASN A 63 12.41 -6.38 -6.49
CA ASN A 63 12.44 -6.71 -7.91
C ASN A 63 13.49 -7.80 -8.19
N ARG A 64 13.31 -8.53 -9.31
CA ARG A 64 14.22 -9.61 -9.71
C ARG A 64 15.67 -9.15 -9.87
N GLU A 65 15.87 -7.92 -10.33
CA GLU A 65 17.18 -7.32 -10.60
C GLU A 65 17.73 -6.52 -9.39
N GLY A 66 17.01 -6.51 -8.26
CA GLY A 66 17.30 -5.68 -7.09
C GLY A 66 16.39 -4.46 -6.98
N GLY A 67 16.38 -3.82 -5.81
CA GLY A 67 15.51 -2.68 -5.49
C GLY A 67 14.17 -3.07 -4.89
N ALA A 68 13.54 -2.13 -4.18
CA ALA A 68 12.27 -2.36 -3.51
C ALA A 68 11.10 -2.30 -4.49
N LYS A 69 10.08 -3.12 -4.24
CA LYS A 69 8.77 -3.07 -4.90
C LYS A 69 7.68 -3.06 -3.83
N ILE A 70 6.77 -2.11 -3.91
CA ILE A 70 5.61 -2.01 -3.02
C ILE A 70 4.35 -1.97 -3.89
N GLU A 71 3.41 -2.86 -3.62
CA GLU A 71 2.12 -2.94 -4.32
C GLU A 71 1.00 -2.60 -3.35
N LEU A 72 0.16 -1.64 -3.73
CA LEU A 72 -1.00 -1.17 -2.99
C LEU A 72 -2.26 -1.53 -3.78
N PHE A 73 -3.18 -2.26 -3.16
CA PHE A 73 -4.49 -2.56 -3.73
C PHE A 73 -5.55 -1.77 -2.97
N LEU A 74 -6.30 -0.96 -3.70
CA LEU A 74 -7.28 -0.02 -3.15
C LEU A 74 -8.66 -0.27 -3.78
N PRO A 75 -9.75 -0.24 -3.00
CA PRO A 75 -11.09 -0.31 -3.57
C PRO A 75 -11.36 0.95 -4.39
N LEU A 76 -11.80 0.77 -5.62
CA LEU A 76 -12.37 1.87 -6.39
C LEU A 76 -13.77 2.15 -5.86
N GLN A 77 -13.93 3.25 -5.14
CA GLN A 77 -15.27 3.80 -4.97
C GLN A 77 -15.73 4.29 -6.33
N THR A 78 -16.69 3.58 -6.95
CA THR A 78 -17.43 4.13 -8.07
C THR A 78 -18.07 5.42 -7.57
N ALA A 79 -17.57 6.57 -8.01
CA ALA A 79 -18.15 7.85 -7.66
C ALA A 79 -19.66 7.78 -7.89
N ILE A 80 -20.43 7.99 -6.82
CA ILE A 80 -21.87 8.16 -6.91
C ILE A 80 -22.12 9.26 -7.95
N LYS A 81 -23.01 8.97 -8.90
CA LYS A 81 -23.53 9.93 -9.90
C LYS A 81 -24.08 11.17 -9.18
N GLY A 82 -23.26 12.18 -8.94
CA GLY A 82 -23.71 13.54 -8.64
C GLY A 82 -23.77 14.33 -9.94
N GLY A 83 -24.87 14.94 -10.38
CA GLY A 83 -26.25 14.99 -9.93
C GLY A 83 -26.99 15.70 -11.08
N LYS A 84 -28.19 15.25 -11.44
CA LYS A 84 -29.04 16.06 -12.32
C LYS A 84 -29.48 17.27 -11.50
N SER A 85 -28.95 18.44 -11.78
CA SER A 85 -29.60 19.70 -11.40
C SER A 85 -30.99 19.70 -12.01
N GLN A 86 -32.01 19.69 -11.14
CA GLN A 86 -33.33 20.23 -11.47
C GLN A 86 -33.25 21.75 -11.54
#